data_AF-X0S1Z1-F1
#
_entry.id   AF-X0S1Z1-F1
#
_cell.length_a   1.000
_cell.length_b   1.000
_cell.length_c   1.000
_cell.angle_alpha   90.00
_cell.angle_beta   90.00
_cell.angle_gamma   90.00
#
_symmetry.space_group_name_H-M   'P 1'
#
loop_
_entity.id
_entity.type
_entity.pdbx_description
1 polymer ?
#
loop_
_entity_poly.entity_id
_entity_poly.type
_entity_poly.pdbx_seq_one_letter_code
_entity_poly.pdbx_strand_id
1 'polypeptide(L)'
;MTQHVYIILVTEFDMIQNREMESERNMIKVQRRVLLLLSTVLLLALTSVFTTDNCTASSVTIYVDDSNTDGPWNGTQDYPYRSIQDGINAATSGDTIYVLSGTYNENIEINENIALQGQDRATTVINGEADNKYTVKIYGSISSHLNAVSISGFTIR
;
A
#
# COMPACT_ATOMS: atom_id res chain seq x y z
N MET A 1 -14.59 73.90 -48.47
CA MET A 1 -13.70 72.72 -48.52
C MET A 1 -12.93 72.50 -47.21
N THR A 2 -12.60 73.54 -46.45
CA THR A 2 -11.76 73.46 -45.24
C THR A 2 -12.40 72.75 -44.03
N GLN A 3 -13.71 72.91 -43.80
CA GLN A 3 -14.39 72.33 -42.64
C GLN A 3 -14.56 70.80 -42.72
N HIS A 4 -14.80 70.26 -43.92
CA HIS A 4 -14.98 68.82 -44.12
C HIS A 4 -13.67 68.05 -43.92
N VAL A 5 -12.55 68.60 -44.41
CA VAL A 5 -11.21 68.03 -44.22
C VAL A 5 -10.81 68.04 -42.74
N TYR A 6 -11.14 69.10 -41.99
CA TYR A 6 -10.86 69.18 -40.55
C TYR A 6 -11.63 68.10 -39.76
N ILE A 7 -12.91 67.88 -40.07
CA ILE A 7 -13.72 66.86 -39.37
C ILE A 7 -13.16 65.46 -39.61
N ILE A 8 -12.76 65.13 -40.86
CA ILE A 8 -12.19 63.83 -41.19
C ILE A 8 -10.90 63.58 -40.38
N LEU A 9 -9.98 64.55 -40.34
CA LEU A 9 -8.72 64.40 -39.61
C LEU A 9 -8.93 64.24 -38.09
N VAL A 10 -9.88 64.96 -37.50
CA VAL A 10 -10.23 64.81 -36.08
C VAL A 10 -10.81 63.42 -35.81
N THR A 11 -11.73 62.95 -36.68
CA THR A 11 -12.31 61.61 -36.50
C THR A 11 -11.30 60.48 -36.71
N GLU A 12 -10.36 60.62 -37.63
CA GLU A 12 -9.30 59.63 -37.85
C GLU A 12 -8.33 59.60 -36.67
N PHE A 13 -7.96 60.76 -36.13
CA PHE A 13 -7.12 60.85 -34.94
C PHE A 13 -7.80 60.20 -33.73
N ASP A 14 -9.07 60.51 -33.46
CA ASP A 14 -9.84 59.91 -32.37
C ASP A 14 -10.00 58.39 -32.57
N MET A 15 -10.23 57.94 -33.81
CA MET A 15 -10.29 56.51 -34.13
C MET A 15 -8.97 55.79 -33.90
N ILE A 16 -7.83 56.41 -34.24
CA ILE A 16 -6.50 55.83 -34.03
C ILE A 16 -6.22 55.71 -32.53
N GLN A 17 -6.48 56.77 -31.75
CA GLN A 17 -6.30 56.76 -30.30
C GLN A 17 -7.18 55.71 -29.60
N ASN A 18 -8.43 55.53 -30.06
CA ASN A 18 -9.31 54.49 -29.50
C ASN A 18 -8.80 53.06 -29.82
N ARG A 19 -8.26 52.83 -31.03
CA ARG A 19 -7.67 51.53 -31.41
C ARG A 19 -6.42 51.20 -30.58
N GLU A 20 -5.57 52.20 -30.31
CA GLU A 20 -4.39 52.04 -29.45
C GLU A 20 -4.80 51.68 -28.02
N MET A 21 -5.75 52.40 -27.43
CA MET A 21 -6.26 52.10 -26.08
C MET A 21 -6.96 50.72 -25.99
N GLU A 22 -7.69 50.30 -27.02
CA GLU A 22 -8.28 48.96 -27.08
C GLU A 22 -7.21 47.86 -27.15
N SER A 23 -6.11 48.11 -27.87
CA SER A 23 -4.98 47.18 -27.97
C SER A 23 -4.31 46.96 -26.60
N GLU A 24 -4.10 48.03 -25.82
CA GLU A 24 -3.52 47.94 -24.47
C GLU A 24 -4.45 47.21 -23.50
N ARG A 25 -5.76 47.51 -23.54
CA ARG A 25 -6.77 46.80 -22.73
C ARG A 25 -6.85 45.32 -23.08
N ASN A 26 -6.73 44.97 -24.36
CA ASN A 26 -6.73 43.59 -24.81
C ASN A 26 -5.44 42.86 -24.41
N MET A 27 -4.30 43.54 -24.46
CA MET A 27 -3.01 43.01 -23.99
C MET A 27 -3.05 42.66 -22.49
N ILE A 28 -3.61 43.54 -21.65
CA ILE A 28 -3.77 43.26 -20.20
C ILE A 28 -4.69 42.06 -19.95
N LYS A 29 -5.79 41.94 -20.70
CA LYS A 29 -6.69 40.77 -20.62
C LYS A 29 -6.00 39.47 -21.06
N VAL A 30 -5.16 39.52 -22.09
CA VAL A 30 -4.38 38.37 -22.56
C VAL A 30 -3.34 37.96 -21.52
N GLN A 31 -2.55 38.90 -20.99
CA GLN A 31 -1.56 38.61 -19.95
C GLN A 31 -2.21 38.00 -18.69
N ARG A 32 -3.38 38.51 -18.26
CA ARG A 32 -4.12 37.93 -17.13
C ARG A 32 -4.61 36.52 -17.42
N ARG A 33 -5.09 36.23 -18.64
CA ARG A 33 -5.50 34.87 -19.04
C ARG A 33 -4.31 33.93 -19.12
N VAL A 34 -3.19 34.38 -19.69
CA VAL A 34 -1.93 33.62 -19.75
C VAL A 34 -1.41 33.32 -18.35
N LEU A 35 -1.45 34.28 -17.42
CA LEU A 35 -1.03 34.09 -16.03
C LEU A 35 -1.92 33.06 -15.29
N LEU A 36 -3.24 33.10 -15.52
CA LEU A 36 -4.17 32.11 -14.97
C LEU A 36 -3.96 30.71 -15.57
N LEU A 37 -3.63 30.61 -16.86
CA LEU A 37 -3.32 29.32 -17.49
C LEU A 37 -1.98 28.75 -17.02
N LEU A 38 -0.98 29.59 -16.76
CA LEU A 38 0.31 29.15 -16.23
C LEU A 38 0.20 28.68 -14.77
N SER A 39 -0.62 29.34 -13.94
CA SER A 39 -0.81 28.92 -12.55
C SER A 39 -1.61 27.62 -12.44
N THR A 40 -2.60 27.39 -13.31
CA THR A 40 -3.35 26.12 -13.33
C THR A 40 -2.48 24.97 -13.83
N VAL A 41 -1.64 25.18 -14.84
CA VAL A 41 -0.67 24.18 -15.31
C VAL A 41 0.36 23.86 -14.21
N LEU A 42 0.83 24.87 -13.48
CA LEU A 42 1.75 24.68 -12.35
C LEU A 42 1.10 23.90 -11.20
N LEU A 43 -0.17 24.20 -10.89
CA LEU A 43 -0.94 23.48 -9.86
C LEU A 43 -1.17 22.01 -10.24
N LEU A 44 -1.48 21.73 -11.50
CA LEU A 44 -1.65 20.37 -12.02
C LEU A 44 -0.33 19.58 -12.01
N ALA A 45 0.81 20.24 -12.27
CA ALA A 45 2.14 19.64 -12.16
C ALA A 45 2.56 19.36 -10.71
N LEU A 46 2.08 20.14 -9.75
CA LEU A 46 2.32 19.91 -8.31
C LEU A 46 1.52 18.73 -7.76
N THR A 47 0.36 18.42 -8.34
CA THR A 47 -0.52 17.33 -7.88
C THR A 47 -0.08 15.93 -8.33
N SER A 48 0.97 15.80 -9.14
CA SER A 48 1.36 14.53 -9.78
C SER A 48 2.10 13.54 -8.86
N VAL A 49 2.35 13.89 -7.59
CA VAL A 49 3.13 13.07 -6.65
C VAL A 49 2.31 12.78 -5.40
N PHE A 50 1.29 11.95 -5.56
CA PHE A 50 0.75 11.16 -4.46
C PHE A 50 0.95 9.70 -4.84
N THR A 51 2.18 9.22 -4.72
CA THR A 51 2.42 7.77 -4.73
C THR A 51 1.87 7.25 -3.41
N THR A 52 0.75 6.55 -3.48
CA THR A 52 0.45 5.56 -2.45
C THR A 52 1.54 4.52 -2.59
N ASP A 53 2.50 4.53 -1.67
CA ASP A 53 3.39 3.39 -1.49
C ASP A 53 2.50 2.22 -1.09
N ASN A 54 2.03 1.48 -2.09
CA ASN A 54 1.50 0.16 -1.89
C ASN A 54 2.72 -0.66 -1.51
N CYS A 55 3.02 -0.68 -0.21
CA CYS A 55 3.92 -1.64 0.39
C CYS A 55 3.41 -3.01 -0.01
N THR A 56 4.00 -3.56 -1.06
CA THR A 56 3.88 -4.97 -1.36
C THR A 56 4.80 -5.60 -0.33
N ALA A 57 4.24 -5.92 0.84
CA ALA A 57 4.90 -6.79 1.78
C ALA A 57 5.26 -8.05 1.00
N SER A 58 6.56 -8.26 0.77
CA SER A 58 7.04 -9.49 0.16
C SER A 58 6.78 -10.57 1.18
N SER A 59 5.86 -11.49 0.89
CA SER A 59 5.63 -12.67 1.71
C SER A 59 6.96 -13.40 1.93
N VAL A 60 7.30 -13.63 3.19
CA VAL A 60 8.49 -14.41 3.59
C VAL A 60 8.04 -15.77 4.10
N THR A 61 8.91 -16.78 3.92
CA THR A 61 8.75 -18.08 4.56
C THR A 61 9.56 -18.14 5.85
N ILE A 62 8.87 -18.33 6.97
CA ILE A 62 9.42 -18.52 8.31
C ILE A 62 9.42 -20.01 8.61
N TYR A 63 10.57 -20.56 9.03
CA TYR A 63 10.74 -21.98 9.30
C TYR A 63 10.59 -22.28 10.80
N VAL A 64 9.94 -23.40 11.11
CA VAL A 64 9.74 -23.92 12.46
C VAL A 64 10.17 -25.39 12.54
N ASP A 65 11.00 -25.74 13.51
CA ASP A 65 11.53 -27.10 13.75
C ASP A 65 11.66 -27.36 15.26
N ASP A 66 10.94 -28.34 15.79
CA ASP A 66 10.98 -28.68 17.23
C ASP A 66 12.36 -29.21 17.66
N SER A 67 13.19 -29.65 16.71
CA SER A 67 14.55 -30.15 16.92
C SER A 67 15.60 -29.05 17.08
N ASN A 68 15.32 -27.79 16.73
CA ASN A 68 16.24 -26.67 16.97
C ASN A 68 16.17 -26.20 18.44
N THR A 69 16.76 -26.98 19.35
CA THR A 69 16.72 -26.70 20.80
C THR A 69 17.69 -25.63 21.27
N ASP A 70 18.79 -25.44 20.54
CA ASP A 70 19.93 -24.64 20.99
C ASP A 70 19.94 -23.24 20.37
N GLY A 71 19.07 -23.02 19.38
CA GLY A 71 19.02 -21.81 18.60
C GLY A 71 20.29 -21.59 17.77
N PRO A 72 20.46 -20.39 17.21
CA PRO A 72 19.55 -19.25 17.27
C PRO A 72 18.19 -19.54 16.62
N TRP A 73 17.18 -18.73 16.98
CA TRP A 73 15.82 -18.83 16.48
C TRP A 73 15.46 -17.54 15.76
N ASN A 74 15.77 -17.47 14.47
CA ASN A 74 15.49 -16.29 13.64
C ASN A 74 14.53 -16.59 12.47
N GLY A 75 14.01 -17.82 12.41
CA GLY A 75 13.01 -18.21 11.42
C GLY A 75 13.57 -18.50 10.03
N THR A 76 14.89 -18.53 9.85
CA THR A 76 15.49 -19.02 8.59
C THR A 76 15.52 -20.54 8.55
N GLN A 77 15.78 -21.10 7.37
CA GLN A 77 15.91 -22.55 7.20
C GLN A 77 17.06 -23.16 8.03
N ASP A 78 18.16 -22.42 8.23
CA ASP A 78 19.30 -22.86 9.03
C ASP A 78 19.06 -22.72 10.54
N TYR A 79 18.19 -21.77 10.92
CA TYR A 79 17.94 -21.38 12.31
C TYR A 79 16.43 -21.19 12.56
N PRO A 80 15.64 -22.27 12.37
CA PRO A 80 14.19 -22.23 12.48
C PRO A 80 13.75 -21.89 13.90
N TYR A 81 12.56 -21.33 14.06
CA TYR A 81 11.95 -21.22 15.39
C TYR A 81 11.65 -22.61 15.96
N ARG A 82 11.70 -22.73 17.28
CA ARG A 82 11.42 -24.02 17.94
C ARG A 82 9.93 -24.32 18.06
N SER A 83 9.11 -23.30 18.28
CA SER A 83 7.66 -23.42 18.45
C SER A 83 6.90 -22.79 17.29
N ILE A 84 5.69 -23.30 17.01
CA ILE A 84 4.82 -22.72 15.97
C ILE A 84 4.38 -21.33 16.40
N GLN A 85 4.10 -21.11 17.69
CA GLN A 85 3.68 -19.80 18.18
C GLN A 85 4.78 -18.73 18.00
N ASP A 86 6.07 -19.06 18.18
CA ASP A 86 7.16 -18.11 17.90
C ASP A 86 7.21 -17.72 16.43
N GLY A 87 7.01 -18.69 15.53
CA GLY A 87 6.87 -18.43 14.10
C GLY A 87 5.69 -17.52 13.78
N ILE A 88 4.54 -17.74 14.43
CA ILE A 88 3.35 -16.87 14.28
C ILE A 88 3.62 -15.47 14.79
N ASN A 89 4.26 -15.33 15.96
CA ASN A 89 4.57 -14.04 16.55
C ASN A 89 5.56 -13.21 15.71
N ALA A 90 6.44 -13.87 14.95
CA ALA A 90 7.39 -13.23 14.05
C ALA A 90 6.80 -12.89 12.67
N ALA A 91 5.69 -13.52 12.29
CA ALA A 91 5.06 -13.38 10.99
C ALA A 91 4.29 -12.07 10.86
N THR A 92 4.26 -11.56 9.64
CA THR A 92 3.40 -10.46 9.21
C THR A 92 2.33 -10.97 8.25
N SER A 93 1.25 -10.21 8.12
CA SER A 93 0.16 -10.56 7.20
C SER A 93 0.66 -10.79 5.77
N GLY A 94 0.40 -11.98 5.23
CA GLY A 94 0.88 -12.47 3.93
C GLY A 94 2.01 -13.49 4.03
N ASP A 95 2.66 -13.65 5.19
CA ASP A 95 3.77 -14.59 5.36
C ASP A 95 3.32 -16.05 5.40
N THR A 96 4.27 -16.94 5.12
CA THR A 96 4.11 -18.39 5.26
C THR A 96 4.95 -18.90 6.41
N ILE A 97 4.36 -19.69 7.30
CA ILE A 97 5.04 -20.43 8.34
C ILE A 97 5.14 -21.88 7.87
N TYR A 98 6.35 -22.32 7.58
CA TYR A 98 6.66 -23.67 7.17
C TYR A 98 7.17 -24.48 8.35
N VAL A 99 6.37 -25.44 8.79
CA VAL A 99 6.62 -26.25 9.99
C VAL A 99 7.13 -27.63 9.57
N LEU A 100 8.34 -27.98 10.02
CA LEU A 100 8.95 -29.27 9.72
C LEU A 100 8.22 -30.42 10.44
N SER A 101 8.55 -31.65 10.05
CA SER A 101 8.01 -32.86 10.69
C SER A 101 8.43 -32.91 12.15
N GLY A 102 7.45 -33.09 13.04
CA GLY A 102 7.67 -32.97 14.48
C GLY A 102 6.36 -33.07 15.26
N THR A 103 6.47 -33.16 16.58
CA THR A 103 5.29 -33.12 17.47
C THR A 103 5.37 -31.90 18.36
N TYR A 104 4.53 -30.93 18.04
CA TYR A 104 4.46 -29.65 18.70
C TYR A 104 3.38 -29.72 19.78
N ASN A 105 3.81 -29.70 21.05
CA ASN A 105 2.92 -29.71 22.20
C ASN A 105 2.63 -28.27 22.62
N GLU A 106 1.60 -27.67 22.02
CA GLU A 106 1.24 -26.27 22.22
C GLU A 106 -0.20 -25.99 21.79
N ASN A 107 -0.76 -24.90 22.31
CA ASN A 107 -2.05 -24.35 21.88
C ASN A 107 -1.77 -23.07 21.08
N ILE A 108 -2.09 -23.05 19.78
CA ILE A 108 -1.71 -21.94 18.89
C ILE A 108 -2.84 -20.91 18.73
N GLU A 109 -2.42 -19.65 18.62
CA GLU A 109 -3.25 -18.47 18.41
C GLU A 109 -2.81 -17.74 17.15
N ILE A 110 -3.69 -17.66 16.17
CA ILE A 110 -3.45 -16.99 14.89
C ILE A 110 -4.26 -15.68 14.86
N ASN A 111 -3.55 -14.56 14.93
CA ASN A 111 -4.09 -13.21 14.84
C ASN A 111 -3.77 -12.49 13.53
N GLU A 112 -2.88 -13.06 12.72
CA GLU A 112 -2.42 -12.50 11.44
C GLU A 112 -2.96 -13.27 10.24
N ASN A 113 -3.04 -12.61 9.08
CA ASN A 113 -3.46 -13.24 7.83
C ASN A 113 -2.28 -14.02 7.20
N ILE A 114 -1.97 -15.18 7.74
CA ILE A 114 -0.80 -16.01 7.36
C ILE A 114 -1.19 -17.34 6.72
N ALA A 115 -0.23 -17.97 6.05
CA ALA A 115 -0.30 -19.37 5.66
C ALA A 115 0.50 -20.23 6.65
N LEU A 116 -0.17 -21.11 7.39
CA LEU A 116 0.46 -22.10 8.25
C LEU A 116 0.50 -23.45 7.52
N GLN A 117 1.70 -23.91 7.17
CA GLN A 117 1.93 -25.09 6.36
C GLN A 117 2.84 -26.09 7.07
N GLY A 118 2.34 -27.29 7.31
CA GLY A 118 3.13 -28.43 7.77
C GLY A 118 3.80 -29.14 6.61
N GLN A 119 5.01 -29.65 6.85
CA GLN A 119 5.81 -30.38 5.87
C GLN A 119 5.06 -31.60 5.32
N ASP A 120 4.42 -32.37 6.19
CA ASP A 120 3.56 -33.49 5.79
C ASP A 120 2.50 -33.77 6.87
N ARG A 121 1.26 -33.99 6.44
CA ARG A 121 0.13 -34.27 7.34
C ARG A 121 0.38 -35.47 8.26
N ALA A 122 1.10 -36.49 7.80
CA ALA A 122 1.33 -37.72 8.55
C ALA A 122 2.41 -37.57 9.63
N THR A 123 3.30 -36.58 9.51
CA THR A 123 4.49 -36.44 10.38
C THR A 123 4.57 -35.10 11.09
N THR A 124 3.81 -34.09 10.67
CA THR A 124 3.71 -32.80 11.36
C THR A 124 2.43 -32.79 12.21
N VAL A 125 2.61 -32.81 13.54
CA VAL A 125 1.52 -32.98 14.50
C VAL A 125 1.46 -31.79 15.45
N ILE A 126 0.29 -31.15 15.53
CA ILE A 126 -0.05 -30.19 16.58
C ILE A 126 -0.82 -30.94 17.64
N ASN A 127 -0.24 -31.05 18.83
CA ASN A 127 -0.82 -31.74 19.97
C ASN A 127 -1.23 -30.70 21.02
N GLY A 128 -2.54 -30.44 21.14
CA GLY A 128 -3.05 -29.48 22.10
C GLY A 128 -2.83 -29.95 23.54
N GLU A 129 -2.59 -29.03 24.46
CA GLU A 129 -2.57 -29.36 25.89
C GLU A 129 -4.01 -29.57 26.41
N ALA A 130 -4.17 -30.49 27.37
CA ALA A 130 -5.47 -30.94 27.89
C ALA A 130 -6.03 -30.00 29.00
N ASP A 131 -5.95 -28.69 28.80
CA ASP A 131 -6.27 -27.66 29.79
C ASP A 131 -7.65 -27.00 29.55
N ASN A 132 -8.57 -27.65 28.83
CA ASN A 132 -9.84 -27.09 28.33
C ASN A 132 -9.66 -25.89 27.37
N LYS A 133 -8.46 -25.70 26.81
CA LYS A 133 -8.17 -24.69 25.79
C LYS A 133 -8.37 -25.28 24.38
N TYR A 134 -8.35 -24.40 23.38
CA TYR A 134 -8.31 -24.76 21.96
C TYR A 134 -6.94 -25.32 21.60
N THR A 135 -6.87 -26.28 20.68
CA THR A 135 -5.59 -26.62 20.03
C THR A 135 -5.17 -25.54 19.03
N VAL A 136 -6.14 -25.01 18.27
CA VAL A 136 -5.94 -23.92 17.30
C VAL A 136 -7.07 -22.90 17.47
N LYS A 137 -6.72 -21.63 17.70
CA LYS A 137 -7.68 -20.51 17.70
C LYS A 137 -7.29 -19.48 16.68
N ILE A 138 -8.27 -19.08 15.88
CA ILE A 138 -8.11 -18.08 14.83
C ILE A 138 -8.94 -16.86 15.21
N TYR A 139 -8.30 -15.71 15.36
CA TYR A 139 -8.96 -14.43 15.54
C TYR A 139 -9.27 -13.88 14.14
N GLY A 140 -10.42 -14.26 13.59
CA GLY A 140 -10.76 -13.96 12.20
C GLY A 140 -10.75 -12.45 11.89
N SER A 141 -10.16 -12.08 10.76
CA SER A 141 -10.39 -10.77 10.12
C SER A 141 -11.72 -10.81 9.36
N ILE A 142 -12.69 -10.00 9.77
CA ILE A 142 -14.03 -9.87 9.17
C ILE A 142 -13.99 -9.01 7.88
N SER A 143 -12.94 -9.15 7.06
CA SER A 143 -12.83 -8.40 5.81
C SER A 143 -12.88 -9.37 4.64
N SER A 144 -14.02 -9.37 3.95
CA SER A 144 -14.38 -10.26 2.84
C SER A 144 -13.49 -10.14 1.60
N HIS A 145 -12.39 -9.40 1.67
CA HIS A 145 -11.54 -9.07 0.51
C HIS A 145 -10.03 -9.24 0.76
N LEU A 146 -9.57 -9.70 1.93
CA LEU A 146 -8.12 -9.82 2.19
C LEU A 146 -7.77 -11.20 2.76
N ASN A 147 -6.89 -11.90 2.03
CA ASN A 147 -6.07 -13.07 2.40
C ASN A 147 -6.51 -13.82 3.67
N ALA A 148 -7.24 -14.92 3.47
CA ALA A 148 -7.66 -15.78 4.57
C ALA A 148 -6.47 -16.49 5.22
N VAL A 149 -6.53 -16.67 6.53
CA VAL A 149 -5.69 -17.64 7.26
C VAL A 149 -5.83 -19.00 6.58
N SER A 150 -4.72 -19.59 6.15
CA SER A 150 -4.71 -20.95 5.59
C SER A 150 -3.93 -21.89 6.50
N ILE A 151 -4.48 -23.08 6.74
CA ILE A 151 -3.83 -24.11 7.58
C ILE A 151 -3.85 -25.41 6.79
N SER A 152 -2.68 -26.00 6.54
CA SER A 152 -2.56 -27.21 5.73
C SER A 152 -1.36 -28.05 6.15
N GLY A 153 -1.37 -29.36 5.86
CA GLY A 153 -0.21 -30.23 6.13
C GLY A 153 -0.05 -30.67 7.59
N PHE A 154 -1.10 -30.61 8.42
CA PHE A 154 -1.03 -31.02 9.83
C PHE A 154 -2.00 -32.15 10.17
N THR A 155 -1.59 -32.98 11.13
CA THR A 155 -2.52 -33.69 12.01
C THR A 155 -2.72 -32.87 13.29
N ILE A 156 -3.98 -32.64 13.67
CA ILE A 156 -4.36 -31.90 14.88
C ILE A 156 -5.04 -32.89 15.82
N ARG A 157 -4.58 -32.97 17.07
CA ARG A 157 -5.13 -33.85 18.11
C ARG A 157 -5.19 -33.18 19.48
#